data_AF-A0A1E4H455-F1
#
_entry.id   AF-A0A1E4H455-F1
#
_cell.length_a   1.000
_cell.length_b   1.000
_cell.length_c   1.000
_cell.angle_alpha   90.00
_cell.angle_beta   90.00
_cell.angle_gamma   90.00
#
_symmetry.space_group_name_H-M   'P 1'
#
loop_
_entity.id
_entity.type
_entity.pdbx_description
1 polymer ?
#
loop_
_entity_poly.entity_id
_entity_poly.type
_entity_poly.pdbx_seq_one_letter_code
_entity_poly.pdbx_strand_id
1 'polypeptide(L)'
;MKSPSMLRGLLSFSSMTMISRVLGLVRDMSINAAFGANGATDAFWVAFRIPNFMRRLFAEGSFSTAFVPVFTEVKEKGTHAQLRELMARVSGTLGGVLLLITALGIIFAPQVTVLFSPGAIDEPRKFELTVELLRLTFPFLLFVSLTALSGGALNSFHRFGLPALTPVILNLCMIAGALWLSKKLQTPILAMGWAILAAGILQLLFQLPALRQLNLLTLPRWGWRHPEVRKIMRLMVPTLFGSSVAQINLLFDTVIASLLV
;
A
#
# COMPACT_ATOMS: atom_id res chain seq x y z
N MET A 1 -12.46 -37.09 -13.69
CA MET A 1 -12.64 -36.03 -12.67
C MET A 1 -11.26 -35.47 -12.29
N LYS A 2 -10.89 -34.28 -12.79
CA LYS A 2 -9.59 -33.63 -12.51
C LYS A 2 -9.73 -32.69 -11.30
N SER A 3 -9.56 -33.21 -10.08
CA SER A 3 -9.57 -32.44 -8.83
C SER A 3 -8.23 -32.25 -8.08
N PRO A 4 -7.01 -32.34 -8.67
CA PRO A 4 -5.79 -31.99 -7.94
C PRO A 4 -5.41 -30.49 -7.97
N SER A 5 -6.09 -29.64 -8.76
CA SER A 5 -5.69 -28.21 -8.92
C SER A 5 -6.20 -27.30 -7.80
N MET A 6 -7.42 -27.51 -7.29
CA MET A 6 -7.97 -26.68 -6.21
C MET A 6 -7.26 -26.91 -4.88
N LEU A 7 -6.94 -28.16 -4.54
CA LEU A 7 -6.28 -28.50 -3.27
C LEU A 7 -4.83 -27.99 -3.24
N ARG A 8 -4.09 -28.10 -4.35
CA ARG A 8 -2.77 -27.45 -4.49
C ARG A 8 -2.86 -25.93 -4.47
N GLY A 9 -3.86 -25.34 -5.12
CA GLY A 9 -4.08 -23.89 -5.09
C GLY A 9 -4.40 -23.37 -3.69
N LEU A 10 -5.28 -24.06 -2.96
CA LEU A 10 -5.64 -23.79 -1.56
C LEU A 10 -4.42 -23.92 -0.63
N LEU A 11 -3.64 -24.99 -0.77
CA LEU A 11 -2.43 -25.20 0.03
C LEU A 11 -1.34 -24.17 -0.29
N SER A 12 -1.17 -23.78 -1.55
CA SER A 12 -0.23 -22.74 -1.96
C SER A 12 -0.63 -21.35 -1.44
N PHE A 13 -1.92 -21.00 -1.50
CA PHE A 13 -2.40 -19.72 -1.00
C PHE A 13 -2.33 -19.64 0.54
N SER A 14 -2.69 -20.73 1.21
CA SER A 14 -2.63 -20.84 2.67
C SER A 14 -1.19 -20.78 3.17
N SER A 15 -0.25 -21.47 2.52
CA SER A 15 1.17 -21.46 2.90
C SER A 15 1.81 -20.08 2.68
N MET A 16 1.51 -19.40 1.56
CA MET A 16 1.96 -18.03 1.32
C MET A 16 1.41 -17.04 2.38
N THR A 17 0.16 -17.23 2.79
CA THR A 17 -0.45 -16.42 3.86
C THR A 17 0.22 -16.70 5.20
N MET A 18 0.50 -17.97 5.52
CA MET A 18 1.18 -18.37 6.75
C MET A 18 2.59 -17.80 6.83
N ILE A 19 3.37 -17.86 5.73
CA ILE A 19 4.69 -17.24 5.64
C ILE A 19 4.61 -15.74 5.91
N SER A 20 3.64 -15.05 5.30
CA SER A 20 3.43 -13.61 5.53
C SER A 20 3.11 -13.29 6.99
N ARG A 21 2.29 -14.13 7.65
CA ARG A 21 1.96 -13.98 9.07
C ARG A 21 3.17 -14.23 9.98
N VAL A 22 3.92 -15.30 9.73
CA VAL A 22 5.15 -15.60 10.49
C VAL A 22 6.16 -14.48 10.34
N LEU A 23 6.40 -13.99 9.11
CA LEU A 23 7.28 -12.85 8.88
C LEU A 23 6.77 -11.56 9.53
N GLY A 24 5.46 -11.33 9.54
CA GLY A 24 4.87 -10.21 10.29
C GLY A 24 5.16 -10.31 11.78
N LEU A 25 5.09 -11.52 12.34
CA LEU A 25 5.40 -11.78 13.75
C LEU A 25 6.89 -11.56 14.06
N VAL A 26 7.78 -12.04 13.19
CA VAL A 26 9.23 -11.80 13.27
C VAL A 26 9.54 -10.30 13.15
N ARG A 27 8.84 -9.58 12.26
CA ARG A 27 8.95 -8.13 12.14
C ARG A 27 8.58 -7.44 13.46
N ASP A 28 7.45 -7.80 14.05
CA ASP A 28 6.99 -7.16 15.30
C ASP A 28 7.95 -7.46 16.46
N MET A 29 8.45 -8.69 16.56
CA MET A 29 9.52 -9.06 17.50
C MET A 29 10.80 -8.25 17.26
N SER A 30 11.20 -8.05 15.99
CA SER A 30 12.41 -7.30 15.63
C SER A 30 12.28 -5.81 15.97
N ILE A 31 11.12 -5.21 15.69
CA ILE A 31 10.82 -3.81 16.04
C ILE A 31 10.82 -3.64 17.55
N ASN A 32 10.15 -4.53 18.28
CA ASN A 32 10.13 -4.48 19.74
C ASN A 32 11.52 -4.69 20.35
N ALA A 33 12.34 -5.59 19.80
CA ALA A 33 13.70 -5.81 20.26
C ALA A 33 14.64 -4.62 19.97
N ALA A 34 14.42 -3.90 18.86
CA ALA A 34 15.26 -2.77 18.46
C ALA A 34 14.88 -1.46 19.14
N PHE A 35 13.59 -1.20 19.33
CA PHE A 35 13.08 0.10 19.79
C PHE A 35 12.35 0.03 21.14
N GLY A 36 11.78 -1.12 21.51
CA GLY A 36 10.93 -1.27 22.70
C GLY A 36 9.60 -0.52 22.60
N ALA A 37 8.80 -0.60 23.68
CA ALA A 37 7.57 0.16 23.83
C ALA A 37 7.88 1.53 24.45
N ASN A 38 7.83 2.59 23.63
CA ASN A 38 8.05 3.97 24.05
C ASN A 38 7.35 4.95 23.10
N GLY A 39 7.35 6.24 23.45
CA GLY A 39 6.69 7.28 22.66
C GLY A 39 7.19 7.41 21.22
N ALA A 40 8.43 7.02 20.91
CA ALA A 40 8.95 7.03 19.54
C ALA A 40 8.36 5.89 18.69
N THR A 41 8.26 4.69 19.27
CA THR A 41 7.56 3.55 18.64
C THR A 41 6.08 3.85 18.44
N ASP A 42 5.44 4.54 19.39
CA ASP A 42 4.05 4.98 19.26
C ASP A 42 3.87 6.00 18.13
N ALA A 43 4.74 7.02 18.08
CA ALA A 43 4.77 8.00 17.00
C ALA A 43 4.90 7.33 15.62
N PHE A 44 5.74 6.30 15.52
CA PHE A 44 5.87 5.49 14.32
C PHE A 44 4.58 4.77 13.92
N TRP A 45 3.93 4.08 14.86
CA TRP A 45 2.70 3.35 14.55
C TRP A 45 1.55 4.28 14.17
N VAL A 46 1.46 5.46 14.79
CA VAL A 46 0.52 6.52 14.40
C VAL A 46 0.82 7.00 12.97
N ALA A 47 2.07 7.38 12.70
CA ALA A 47 2.49 7.86 11.38
C ALA A 47 2.24 6.82 10.28
N PHE A 48 2.56 5.54 10.52
CA PHE A 48 2.39 4.47 9.54
C PHE A 48 0.92 4.08 9.31
N ARG A 49 0.05 4.28 10.31
CA ARG A 49 -1.38 3.96 10.19
C ARG A 49 -2.05 4.77 9.09
N ILE A 50 -1.69 6.03 8.93
CA ILE A 50 -2.28 6.95 7.94
C ILE A 50 -2.08 6.44 6.50
N PRO A 51 -0.85 6.22 5.98
CA PRO A 51 -0.66 5.69 4.64
C PRO A 51 -1.20 4.26 4.51
N ASN A 52 -1.19 3.44 5.57
CA ASN A 52 -1.76 2.10 5.52
C ASN A 52 -3.30 2.11 5.41
N PHE A 53 -3.97 3.04 6.09
CA PHE A 53 -5.41 3.28 5.94
C PHE A 53 -5.74 3.70 4.51
N MET A 54 -4.99 4.65 3.96
CA MET A 54 -5.13 5.09 2.57
C MET A 54 -4.88 3.94 1.58
N ARG A 55 -3.88 3.10 1.82
CA ARG A 55 -3.60 1.89 1.02
C ARG A 55 -4.78 0.93 1.00
N ARG A 56 -5.39 0.67 2.17
CA ARG A 56 -6.56 -0.23 2.27
C ARG A 56 -7.77 0.37 1.54
N LEU A 57 -7.97 1.67 1.68
CA LEU A 57 -9.08 2.40 1.06
C LEU A 57 -8.96 2.45 -0.47
N PHE A 58 -7.83 2.96 -0.96
CA PHE A 58 -7.62 3.19 -2.39
C PHE A 58 -7.12 1.95 -3.12
N ALA A 59 -6.08 1.27 -2.64
CA ALA A 59 -5.37 0.27 -3.43
C ALA A 59 -5.97 -1.15 -3.32
N GLU A 60 -6.17 -1.64 -2.09
CA GLU A 60 -6.61 -3.02 -1.86
C GLU A 60 -8.12 -3.21 -2.03
N GLY A 61 -8.94 -2.26 -1.55
CA GLY A 61 -10.39 -2.36 -1.64
C GLY A 61 -10.92 -1.87 -2.99
N SER A 62 -11.08 -0.56 -3.10
CA SER A 62 -11.96 0.02 -4.11
C SER A 62 -11.38 0.02 -5.52
N PHE A 63 -10.07 0.27 -5.65
CA PHE A 63 -9.40 0.26 -6.95
C PHE A 63 -9.39 -1.15 -7.56
N SER A 64 -8.95 -2.17 -6.83
CA SER A 64 -8.83 -3.53 -7.37
C SER A 64 -10.19 -4.09 -7.83
N THR A 65 -11.26 -3.84 -7.06
CA THR A 65 -12.63 -4.24 -7.43
C THR A 65 -13.16 -3.51 -8.67
N ALA A 66 -12.76 -2.26 -8.90
CA ALA A 66 -13.20 -1.49 -10.07
C ALA A 66 -12.32 -1.74 -11.32
N PHE A 67 -11.01 -1.87 -11.12
CA PHE A 67 -10.02 -1.99 -12.18
C PHE A 67 -10.02 -3.37 -12.82
N VAL A 68 -9.99 -4.44 -12.02
CA VAL A 68 -9.81 -5.81 -12.52
C VAL A 68 -10.92 -6.22 -13.51
N PRO A 69 -12.22 -5.94 -13.27
CA PRO A 69 -13.27 -6.27 -14.23
C PRO A 69 -13.13 -5.51 -15.56
N VAL A 70 -12.86 -4.20 -15.50
CA VAL A 70 -12.68 -3.37 -16.71
C VAL A 70 -11.45 -3.80 -17.50
N PHE A 71 -10.34 -4.06 -16.81
CA PHE A 71 -9.11 -4.53 -17.43
C PHE A 71 -9.30 -5.91 -18.09
N THR A 72 -10.05 -6.81 -17.44
CA THR A 72 -10.36 -8.15 -17.97
C THR A 72 -11.29 -8.06 -19.18
N GLU A 73 -12.28 -7.18 -19.16
CA GLU A 73 -13.15 -6.93 -20.32
C GLU A 73 -12.36 -6.44 -21.55
N VAL A 74 -11.45 -5.49 -21.37
CA VAL A 74 -10.59 -5.00 -22.46
C VAL A 74 -9.62 -6.07 -22.93
N LYS A 75 -9.13 -6.93 -22.03
CA LYS A 75 -8.29 -8.08 -22.38
C LYS A 75 -9.04 -9.11 -23.24
N GLU A 76 -10.33 -9.35 -22.97
CA GLU A 76 -11.13 -10.36 -23.67
C GLU A 76 -11.72 -9.85 -24.98
N LYS A 77 -12.19 -8.60 -25.02
CA LYS A 77 -12.90 -8.03 -26.19
C LYS A 77 -12.03 -7.14 -27.06
N GLY A 78 -10.94 -6.62 -26.52
CA GLY A 78 -10.07 -5.66 -27.18
C GLY A 78 -8.78 -6.26 -27.73
N THR A 79 -8.05 -5.45 -28.48
CA THR A 79 -6.69 -5.78 -28.93
C THR A 79 -5.69 -5.62 -27.79
N HIS A 80 -4.55 -6.32 -27.89
CA HIS A 80 -3.46 -6.15 -26.94
C HIS A 80 -2.92 -4.70 -26.91
N ALA A 81 -2.99 -3.97 -28.02
CA ALA A 81 -2.64 -2.55 -28.07
C ALA A 81 -3.58 -1.68 -27.21
N GLN A 82 -4.89 -1.93 -27.25
CA GLN A 82 -5.87 -1.26 -26.39
C GLN A 82 -5.64 -1.58 -24.91
N LEU A 83 -5.24 -2.81 -24.58
CA LEU A 83 -4.88 -3.19 -23.22
C LEU A 83 -3.63 -2.45 -22.71
N ARG A 84 -2.61 -2.31 -23.58
CA ARG A 84 -1.40 -1.52 -23.28
C ARG A 84 -1.73 -0.03 -23.11
N GLU A 85 -2.59 0.51 -23.97
CA GLU A 85 -3.05 1.89 -23.81
C GLU A 85 -3.82 2.08 -22.50
N LEU A 86 -4.74 1.18 -22.17
CA LEU A 86 -5.45 1.22 -20.89
C LEU A 86 -4.47 1.24 -19.72
N MET A 87 -3.48 0.35 -19.72
CA MET A 87 -2.45 0.29 -18.67
C MET A 87 -1.67 1.61 -18.56
N ALA A 88 -1.26 2.21 -19.69
CA ALA A 88 -0.57 3.50 -19.72
C ALA A 88 -1.44 4.64 -19.18
N ARG A 89 -2.72 4.68 -19.57
CA ARG A 89 -3.69 5.72 -19.18
C ARG A 89 -4.07 5.62 -17.71
N VAL A 90 -4.31 4.41 -17.20
CA VAL A 90 -4.64 4.18 -15.79
C VAL A 90 -3.42 4.44 -14.92
N SER A 91 -2.24 3.92 -15.26
CA SER A 91 -1.02 4.18 -14.48
C SER A 91 -0.65 5.66 -14.43
N GLY A 92 -0.79 6.40 -15.55
CA GLY A 92 -0.51 7.83 -15.58
C GLY A 92 -1.54 8.67 -14.82
N THR A 93 -2.83 8.32 -14.93
CA THR A 93 -3.88 9.06 -14.22
C THR A 93 -3.85 8.77 -12.72
N LEU A 94 -3.79 7.49 -12.33
CA LEU A 94 -3.68 7.06 -10.94
C LEU A 94 -2.38 7.61 -10.32
N GLY A 95 -1.25 7.44 -11.01
CA GLY A 95 0.04 7.95 -10.56
C GLY A 95 0.05 9.47 -10.38
N GLY A 96 -0.52 10.23 -11.32
CA GLY A 96 -0.60 11.69 -11.21
C GLY A 96 -1.52 12.16 -10.07
N VAL A 97 -2.68 11.53 -9.88
CA VAL A 97 -3.58 11.83 -8.75
C VAL A 97 -2.92 11.49 -7.42
N LEU A 98 -2.28 10.33 -7.31
CA LEU A 98 -1.58 9.91 -6.11
C LEU A 98 -0.36 10.77 -5.82
N LEU A 99 0.37 11.21 -6.84
CA LEU A 99 1.48 12.14 -6.68
C LEU A 99 0.99 13.44 -6.04
N LEU A 100 -0.14 13.98 -6.50
CA LEU A 100 -0.76 15.16 -5.91
C LEU A 100 -1.20 14.90 -4.45
N ILE A 101 -1.89 13.78 -4.19
CA ILE A 101 -2.30 13.40 -2.83
C ILE A 101 -1.08 13.24 -1.92
N THR A 102 -0.01 12.61 -2.40
CA THR A 102 1.24 12.43 -1.67
C THR A 102 1.91 13.77 -1.37
N ALA A 103 2.01 14.67 -2.34
CA ALA A 103 2.57 16.00 -2.14
C ALA A 103 1.76 16.79 -1.10
N LEU A 104 0.43 16.79 -1.21
CA LEU A 104 -0.45 17.45 -0.25
C LEU A 104 -0.31 16.82 1.15
N GLY A 105 -0.24 15.49 1.26
CA GLY A 105 -0.07 14.81 2.54
C GLY A 105 1.28 15.11 3.23
N ILE A 106 2.34 15.35 2.46
CA ILE A 106 3.65 15.74 2.99
C ILE A 106 3.64 17.21 3.45
N ILE A 107 3.05 18.10 2.64
CA ILE A 107 2.93 19.53 2.94
C ILE A 107 2.06 19.74 4.18
N PHE A 108 0.90 19.10 4.21
CA PHE A 108 -0.07 19.17 5.31
C PHE A 108 0.15 18.09 6.37
N ALA A 109 1.33 17.48 6.43
CA ALA A 109 1.64 16.42 7.40
C ALA A 109 1.34 16.84 8.86
N PRO A 110 1.65 18.07 9.34
CA PRO A 110 1.26 18.51 10.68
C PRO A 110 -0.25 18.44 10.92
N GLN A 111 -1.05 18.96 9.99
CA GLN A 111 -2.51 19.00 10.08
C GLN A 111 -3.10 17.59 10.02
N VAL A 112 -2.54 16.72 9.18
CA VAL A 112 -2.93 15.31 9.10
C VAL A 112 -2.60 14.60 10.42
N THR A 113 -1.43 14.84 11.01
CA THR A 113 -1.07 14.26 12.32
C THR A 113 -2.06 14.69 13.41
N VAL A 114 -2.44 15.97 13.47
CA VAL A 114 -3.45 16.46 14.42
C VAL A 114 -4.79 15.74 14.25
N LEU A 115 -5.24 15.54 13.01
CA LEU A 115 -6.51 14.89 12.74
C LEU A 115 -6.53 13.41 13.19
N PHE A 116 -5.41 12.70 13.02
CA PHE A 116 -5.33 11.26 13.32
C PHE A 116 -4.80 10.95 14.73
N SER A 117 -4.19 11.92 15.40
CA SER A 117 -3.71 11.81 16.78
C SER A 117 -3.78 13.16 17.49
N PRO A 118 -4.98 13.60 17.91
CA PRO A 118 -5.15 14.88 18.61
C PRO A 118 -4.33 14.95 19.91
N GLY A 119 -4.25 13.84 20.66
CA GLY A 119 -3.48 13.76 21.91
C GLY A 119 -1.96 13.89 21.74
N ALA A 120 -1.43 13.80 20.51
CA ALA A 120 -0.01 14.08 20.27
C ALA A 120 0.31 15.58 20.42
N ILE A 121 -0.69 16.48 20.36
CA ILE A 121 -0.48 17.93 20.53
C ILE A 121 0.10 18.26 21.91
N ASP A 122 -0.27 17.49 22.93
CA ASP A 122 0.16 17.71 24.31
C ASP A 122 1.63 17.25 24.55
N GLU A 123 2.25 16.57 23.57
CA GLU A 123 3.63 16.10 23.60
C GLU A 123 4.44 16.63 22.38
N PRO A 124 4.97 17.87 22.43
CA PRO A 124 5.57 18.53 21.25
C PRO A 124 6.65 17.72 20.53
N ARG A 125 7.53 17.05 21.29
CA ARG A 125 8.62 16.24 20.73
C ARG A 125 8.12 14.98 20.01
N LYS A 126 7.04 14.37 20.51
CA LYS A 126 6.39 13.20 19.90
C LYS A 126 5.62 13.62 18.66
N PHE A 127 4.97 14.78 18.69
CA PHE A 127 4.31 15.37 17.53
C PHE A 127 5.28 15.61 16.38
N GLU A 128 6.40 16.31 16.62
CA GLU A 128 7.42 16.59 15.61
C GLU A 128 7.96 15.31 14.96
N LEU A 129 8.29 14.32 15.79
CA LEU A 129 8.75 13.01 15.33
C LEU A 129 7.70 12.27 14.49
N THR A 130 6.42 12.33 14.90
CA THR A 130 5.31 11.74 14.16
C THR A 130 5.14 12.40 12.79
N VAL A 131 5.25 13.73 12.72
CA VAL A 131 5.18 14.49 11.47
C VAL A 131 6.34 14.11 10.54
N GLU A 132 7.56 13.98 11.07
CA GLU A 132 8.72 13.57 10.27
C GLU A 132 8.56 12.14 9.73
N LEU A 133 8.14 11.20 10.58
CA LEU A 133 7.84 9.82 10.18
C LEU A 133 6.70 9.76 9.16
N LEU A 134 5.68 10.60 9.31
CA LEU A 134 4.58 10.69 8.36
C LEU A 134 5.09 11.15 7.00
N ARG A 135 5.91 12.20 6.94
CA ARG A 135 6.50 12.69 5.67
C ARG A 135 7.34 11.61 4.97
N LEU A 136 8.08 10.80 5.71
CA LEU A 136 8.87 9.69 5.17
C LEU A 136 8.01 8.52 4.69
N THR A 137 6.95 8.19 5.43
CA THR A 137 6.09 7.04 5.12
C THR A 137 5.02 7.37 4.09
N PHE A 138 4.58 8.62 3.94
CA PHE A 138 3.47 8.98 3.04
C PHE A 138 3.72 8.64 1.56
N PRO A 139 4.93 8.84 0.98
CA PRO A 139 5.20 8.45 -0.41
C PRO A 139 5.03 6.94 -0.69
N PHE A 140 5.05 6.09 0.34
CA PHE A 140 4.70 4.68 0.19
C PHE A 140 3.33 4.48 -0.46
N LEU A 141 2.36 5.37 -0.18
CA LEU A 141 1.01 5.31 -0.76
C LEU A 141 1.03 5.30 -2.30
N LEU A 142 1.89 6.12 -2.90
CA LEU A 142 2.05 6.19 -4.35
C LEU A 142 2.53 4.84 -4.90
N PHE A 143 3.62 4.31 -4.34
CA PHE A 143 4.22 3.07 -4.83
C PHE A 143 3.35 1.85 -4.59
N VAL A 144 2.73 1.73 -3.42
CA VAL A 144 1.91 0.58 -3.09
C VAL A 144 0.62 0.54 -3.91
N SER A 145 0.07 1.70 -4.28
CA SER A 145 -1.10 1.77 -5.16
C SER A 145 -0.74 1.43 -6.61
N LEU A 146 0.41 1.86 -7.11
CA LEU A 146 0.94 1.42 -8.42
C LEU A 146 1.28 -0.08 -8.42
N THR A 147 1.72 -0.61 -7.29
CA THR A 147 1.90 -2.05 -7.08
C THR A 147 0.56 -2.78 -7.10
N ALA A 148 -0.50 -2.22 -6.49
CA ALA A 148 -1.84 -2.82 -6.57
C ALA A 148 -2.40 -2.81 -8.01
N LEU A 149 -2.18 -1.73 -8.77
CA LEU A 149 -2.48 -1.68 -10.20
C LEU A 149 -1.77 -2.80 -10.97
N SER A 150 -0.46 -2.90 -10.78
CA SER A 150 0.38 -3.92 -11.41
C SER A 150 -0.06 -5.33 -11.01
N GLY A 151 -0.39 -5.53 -9.73
CA GLY A 151 -0.89 -6.78 -9.20
C GLY A 151 -2.27 -7.16 -9.73
N GLY A 152 -3.18 -6.19 -9.87
CA GLY A 152 -4.49 -6.38 -10.50
C GLY A 152 -4.36 -6.84 -11.95
N ALA A 153 -3.45 -6.22 -12.71
CA ALA A 153 -3.18 -6.63 -14.09
C ALA A 153 -2.60 -8.06 -14.13
N LEU A 154 -1.61 -8.38 -13.28
CA LEU A 154 -1.03 -9.72 -13.20
C LEU A 154 -2.07 -10.79 -12.79
N ASN A 155 -2.98 -10.46 -11.88
CA ASN A 155 -4.07 -11.34 -11.46
C ASN A 155 -5.02 -11.68 -12.63
N SER A 156 -5.34 -10.70 -13.48
CA SER A 156 -6.10 -10.94 -14.73
C SER A 156 -5.38 -11.88 -15.71
N PHE A 157 -4.06 -12.09 -15.58
CA PHE A 157 -3.27 -13.07 -16.33
C PHE A 157 -2.97 -14.34 -15.52
N HIS A 158 -3.72 -14.60 -14.45
CA HIS A 158 -3.57 -15.76 -13.56
C HIS A 158 -2.19 -15.86 -12.86
N ARG A 159 -1.44 -14.74 -12.76
CA ARG A 159 -0.16 -14.68 -12.06
C ARG A 159 -0.34 -14.23 -10.61
N PHE A 160 -1.08 -15.01 -9.82
CA PHE A 160 -1.46 -14.65 -8.44
C PHE A 160 -0.32 -14.68 -7.41
N GLY A 161 0.71 -15.50 -7.64
CA GLY A 161 1.80 -15.67 -6.67
C GLY A 161 2.69 -14.42 -6.51
N LEU A 162 2.95 -13.70 -7.60
CA LEU A 162 3.79 -12.50 -7.59
C LEU A 162 3.16 -11.37 -6.74
N PRO A 163 1.88 -11.00 -6.95
CA PRO A 163 1.20 -10.06 -6.06
C PRO A 163 1.10 -10.53 -4.61
N ALA A 164 0.86 -11.83 -4.38
CA ALA A 164 0.74 -12.38 -3.03
C ALA A 164 2.04 -12.29 -2.20
N LEU A 165 3.20 -12.21 -2.85
CA LEU A 165 4.51 -12.06 -2.19
C LEU A 165 4.85 -10.60 -1.87
N THR A 166 4.11 -9.61 -2.35
CA THR A 166 4.43 -8.20 -2.07
C THR A 166 4.45 -7.82 -0.59
N PRO A 167 3.58 -8.35 0.30
CA PRO A 167 3.65 -8.04 1.73
C PRO A 167 4.92 -8.56 2.40
N VAL A 168 5.52 -9.63 1.87
CA VAL A 168 6.80 -10.18 2.37
C VAL A 168 7.91 -9.14 2.23
N ILE A 169 7.96 -8.42 1.11
CA ILE A 169 8.96 -7.36 0.86
C ILE A 169 8.86 -6.27 1.93
N LEU A 170 7.65 -5.84 2.29
CA LEU A 170 7.44 -4.84 3.34
C LEU A 170 7.97 -5.33 4.69
N ASN A 171 7.64 -6.55 5.08
CA ASN A 171 8.11 -7.13 6.34
C ASN A 171 9.64 -7.24 6.36
N LEU A 172 10.27 -7.70 5.27
CA LEU A 172 11.73 -7.81 5.17
C LEU A 172 12.41 -6.43 5.26
N CYS A 173 11.88 -5.42 4.59
CA CYS A 173 12.39 -4.06 4.69
C CYS A 173 12.27 -3.51 6.12
N MET A 174 11.14 -3.73 6.79
CA MET A 174 10.95 -3.30 8.18
C MET A 174 11.91 -4.04 9.14
N ILE A 175 12.12 -5.34 8.96
CA ILE A 175 13.11 -6.11 9.75
C ILE A 175 14.52 -5.55 9.51
N ALA A 176 14.91 -5.34 8.25
CA ALA A 176 16.22 -4.76 7.91
C ALA A 176 16.37 -3.33 8.46
N GLY A 177 15.31 -2.53 8.40
CA GLY A 177 15.25 -1.22 9.02
C GLY A 177 15.53 -1.29 10.52
N ALA A 178 14.89 -2.24 11.22
CA ALA A 178 14.92 -2.34 12.67
C ALA A 178 16.25 -2.90 13.19
N LEU A 179 16.83 -3.89 12.50
CA LEU A 179 18.03 -4.58 12.98
C LEU A 179 19.34 -4.01 12.44
N TRP A 180 19.30 -3.33 11.28
CA TRP A 180 20.50 -2.83 10.60
C TRP A 180 20.52 -1.30 10.44
N LEU A 181 19.48 -0.70 9.85
CA LEU A 181 19.48 0.74 9.56
C LEU A 181 19.34 1.60 10.83
N SER A 182 18.57 1.12 11.82
CA SER A 182 18.37 1.77 13.13
C SER A 182 19.69 2.12 13.82
N LYS A 183 20.70 1.24 13.72
CA LYS A 183 22.03 1.39 14.33
C LYS A 183 22.89 2.47 13.67
N LYS A 184 22.49 2.95 12.49
CA LYS A 184 23.25 3.92 11.68
C LYS A 184 22.69 5.34 11.75
N LEU A 185 21.50 5.52 12.34
CA LEU A 185 20.83 6.81 12.43
C LEU A 185 20.94 7.38 13.83
N GLN A 186 21.02 8.71 13.92
CA GLN A 186 20.99 9.42 15.22
C GLN A 186 19.65 9.24 15.94
N THR A 187 18.55 9.22 15.17
CA THR A 187 17.20 8.91 15.66
C THR A 187 16.80 7.54 15.10
N PRO A 188 16.98 6.44 15.85
CA PRO A 188 16.88 5.08 15.31
C PRO A 188 15.53 4.76 14.66
N ILE A 189 14.43 5.29 15.19
CA ILE A 189 13.07 5.00 14.69
C ILE A 189 12.82 5.51 13.26
N LEU A 190 13.55 6.54 12.81
CA LEU A 190 13.46 7.04 11.43
C LEU A 190 13.84 5.97 10.40
N ALA A 191 14.60 4.95 10.81
CA ALA A 191 14.89 3.79 9.98
C ALA A 191 13.61 3.10 9.48
N MET A 192 12.52 3.16 10.25
CA MET A 192 11.24 2.60 9.85
C MET A 192 10.58 3.38 8.73
N GLY A 193 10.65 4.71 8.76
CA GLY A 193 10.18 5.56 7.67
C GLY A 193 10.87 5.23 6.35
N TRP A 194 12.20 5.15 6.38
CA TRP A 194 13.01 4.76 5.22
C TRP A 194 12.73 3.32 4.76
N ALA A 195 12.54 2.38 5.70
CA ALA A 195 12.22 1.00 5.37
C ALA A 195 10.88 0.86 4.63
N ILE A 196 9.85 1.61 5.05
CA ILE A 196 8.54 1.60 4.40
C ILE A 196 8.60 2.24 3.01
N LEU A 197 9.32 3.36 2.87
CA LEU A 197 9.54 3.97 1.56
C LEU A 197 10.25 3.01 0.60
N ALA A 198 11.36 2.41 1.06
CA ALA A 198 12.11 1.41 0.30
C ALA A 198 11.23 0.21 -0.06
N ALA A 199 10.40 -0.27 0.86
CA ALA A 199 9.46 -1.36 0.60
C ALA A 199 8.51 -1.03 -0.56
N GLY A 200 7.90 0.15 -0.58
CA GLY A 200 7.01 0.56 -1.66
C GLY A 200 7.72 0.52 -3.02
N ILE A 201 8.92 1.09 -3.09
CA ILE A 201 9.73 1.09 -4.32
C ILE A 201 10.05 -0.35 -4.75
N LEU A 202 10.56 -1.17 -3.83
CA LEU A 202 10.94 -2.56 -4.12
C LEU A 202 9.74 -3.42 -4.51
N GLN A 203 8.57 -3.21 -3.90
CA GLN A 203 7.33 -3.89 -4.26
C GLN A 203 6.93 -3.62 -5.71
N LEU A 204 7.00 -2.35 -6.14
CA LEU A 204 6.70 -1.99 -7.52
C LEU A 204 7.72 -2.60 -8.46
N LEU A 205 9.02 -2.42 -8.19
CA LEU A 205 10.13 -2.94 -8.99
C LEU A 205 10.06 -4.46 -9.14
N PHE A 206 9.68 -5.19 -8.09
CA PHE A 206 9.55 -6.64 -8.10
C PHE A 206 8.51 -7.14 -9.12
N GLN A 207 7.45 -6.37 -9.38
CA GLN A 207 6.40 -6.75 -10.33
C GLN A 207 6.68 -6.33 -11.78
N LEU A 208 7.56 -5.33 -12.01
CA LEU A 208 7.82 -4.81 -13.35
C LEU A 208 8.35 -5.87 -14.35
N PRO A 209 9.25 -6.81 -13.98
CA PRO A 209 9.71 -7.85 -14.90
C PRO A 209 8.56 -8.73 -15.40
N ALA A 210 7.60 -9.06 -14.53
CA ALA A 210 6.44 -9.85 -14.90
C ALA A 210 5.49 -9.09 -15.84
N LEU A 211 5.32 -7.78 -15.64
CA LEU A 211 4.58 -6.93 -16.59
C LEU A 211 5.28 -6.82 -17.93
N ARG A 212 6.62 -6.75 -17.93
CA ARG A 212 7.43 -6.72 -19.16
C ARG A 212 7.27 -8.00 -19.97
N GLN A 213 7.26 -9.18 -19.32
CA GLN A 213 7.01 -10.46 -19.99
C GLN A 213 5.64 -10.52 -20.67
N LEU A 214 4.66 -9.77 -20.16
CA LEU A 214 3.31 -9.66 -20.74
C LEU A 214 3.18 -8.51 -21.74
N ASN A 215 4.26 -7.78 -22.06
CA ASN A 215 4.25 -6.56 -22.86
C ASN A 215 3.34 -5.43 -22.32
N LEU A 216 3.00 -5.48 -21.03
CA LEU A 216 2.15 -4.48 -20.35
C LEU A 216 2.94 -3.37 -19.68
N LEU A 217 4.28 -3.49 -19.62
CA LEU A 217 5.14 -2.42 -19.15
C LEU A 217 5.07 -1.24 -20.13
N THR A 218 4.37 -0.19 -19.73
CA THR A 218 4.08 0.98 -20.55
C THR A 218 4.46 2.25 -19.80
N LEU A 219 4.85 3.28 -20.54
CA LEU A 219 5.12 4.58 -19.94
C LEU A 219 3.80 5.21 -19.50
N PRO A 220 3.69 5.67 -18.23
CA PRO A 220 2.49 6.32 -17.73
C PRO A 220 2.11 7.52 -18.60
N ARG A 221 0.84 7.60 -18.99
CA ARG A 221 0.29 8.70 -19.79
C ARG A 221 -0.99 9.22 -19.15
N TRP A 222 -1.14 10.54 -19.10
CA TRP A 222 -2.37 11.13 -18.57
C TRP A 222 -3.59 10.71 -19.41
N GLY A 223 -4.68 10.32 -18.74
CA GLY A 223 -5.81 9.64 -19.38
C GLY A 223 -7.17 9.93 -18.77
N TRP A 224 -7.35 11.05 -18.06
CA TRP A 224 -8.60 11.39 -17.35
C TRP A 224 -9.87 11.39 -18.24
N ARG A 225 -9.72 11.68 -19.53
CA ARG A 225 -10.83 11.70 -20.51
C ARG A 225 -11.06 10.34 -21.18
N HIS A 226 -10.19 9.35 -20.94
CA HIS A 226 -10.30 8.04 -21.57
C HIS A 226 -11.55 7.29 -21.06
N PRO A 227 -12.37 6.69 -21.96
CA PRO A 227 -13.63 6.04 -21.57
C PRO A 227 -13.47 5.01 -20.46
N GLU A 228 -12.50 4.10 -20.59
CA GLU A 228 -12.26 3.05 -19.60
C GLU A 228 -11.72 3.58 -18.27
N VAL A 229 -10.91 4.66 -18.28
CA VAL A 229 -10.45 5.30 -17.04
C VAL A 229 -11.65 5.90 -16.30
N ARG A 230 -12.54 6.59 -17.02
CA ARG A 230 -13.79 7.11 -16.43
C ARG A 230 -14.71 6.00 -15.93
N LYS A 231 -14.76 4.87 -16.64
CA LYS A 231 -15.52 3.69 -16.21
C LYS A 231 -14.98 3.17 -14.87
N ILE A 232 -13.66 3.00 -14.74
CA ILE A 232 -13.01 2.62 -13.49
C ILE A 232 -13.34 3.63 -12.38
N MET A 233 -13.19 4.93 -12.64
CA MET A 233 -13.50 5.96 -11.63
C MET A 233 -14.97 5.93 -11.17
N ARG A 234 -15.94 5.75 -12.07
CA ARG A 234 -17.35 5.61 -11.71
C ARG A 234 -17.62 4.39 -10.85
N LEU A 235 -16.92 3.28 -11.10
CA LEU A 235 -17.02 2.07 -10.29
C LEU A 235 -16.30 2.21 -8.94
N MET A 236 -15.25 3.03 -8.87
CA MET A 236 -14.51 3.30 -7.64
C MET A 236 -15.31 4.14 -6.64
N VAL A 237 -16.13 5.09 -7.08
CA VAL A 237 -16.92 5.94 -6.16
C VAL A 237 -17.79 5.11 -5.19
N PRO A 238 -18.70 4.23 -5.64
CA PRO A 238 -19.54 3.45 -4.74
C PRO A 238 -18.73 2.44 -3.90
N THR A 239 -17.67 1.85 -4.45
CA THR A 239 -16.82 0.93 -3.69
C THR A 239 -15.97 1.64 -2.65
N LEU A 240 -15.57 2.90 -2.89
CA LEU A 240 -14.91 3.76 -1.91
C LEU A 240 -15.86 4.10 -0.76
N PHE A 241 -17.13 4.41 -1.03
CA PHE A 241 -18.11 4.60 0.04
C PHE A 241 -18.26 3.34 0.90
N GLY A 242 -18.41 2.17 0.27
CA GLY A 242 -18.51 0.90 0.99
C GLY A 242 -17.28 0.55 1.82
N SER A 243 -16.07 0.74 1.26
CA SER A 243 -14.81 0.45 1.98
C SER A 243 -14.52 1.50 3.06
N SER A 244 -14.92 2.75 2.86
CA SER A 244 -14.77 3.83 3.84
C SER A 244 -15.49 3.50 5.13
N VAL A 245 -16.71 2.95 5.10
CA VAL A 245 -17.46 2.60 6.32
C VAL A 245 -16.65 1.64 7.22
N ALA A 246 -16.09 0.57 6.63
CA ALA A 246 -15.29 -0.40 7.38
C ALA A 246 -14.00 0.21 7.93
N GLN A 247 -13.34 1.08 7.17
CA GLN A 247 -12.09 1.72 7.61
C GLN A 247 -12.33 2.83 8.64
N ILE A 248 -13.40 3.61 8.48
CA ILE A 248 -13.82 4.64 9.44
C ILE A 248 -14.16 3.99 10.77
N ASN A 249 -14.85 2.85 10.79
CA ASN A 249 -15.14 2.13 12.02
C ASN A 249 -13.85 1.78 12.78
N LEU A 250 -12.85 1.21 12.10
CA LEU A 250 -11.55 0.89 12.71
C LEU A 250 -10.78 2.14 13.19
N LEU A 251 -10.94 3.26 12.51
CA LEU A 251 -10.34 4.53 12.90
C LEU A 251 -11.03 5.08 14.16
N PHE A 252 -12.36 5.06 14.20
CA PHE A 252 -13.15 5.42 15.38
C PHE A 252 -12.80 4.55 16.59
N ASP A 253 -12.73 3.22 16.42
CA ASP A 253 -12.30 2.30 17.47
C ASP A 253 -10.94 2.69 18.05
N THR A 254 -10.03 3.14 17.19
CA THR A 254 -8.67 3.56 17.59
C THR A 254 -8.67 4.90 18.31
N VAL A 255 -9.44 5.87 17.82
CA VAL A 255 -9.55 7.18 18.46
C VAL A 255 -10.16 7.01 19.86
N ILE A 256 -11.22 6.21 19.98
CA ILE A 256 -11.83 5.89 21.28
C ILE A 256 -10.81 5.17 22.18
N ALA A 257 -10.08 4.18 21.67
CA ALA A 257 -9.03 3.50 22.43
C ALA A 257 -7.92 4.46 22.89
N SER A 258 -7.57 5.48 22.09
CA SER A 258 -6.57 6.49 22.47
C SER A 258 -7.04 7.47 23.54
N LEU A 259 -8.35 7.57 23.77
CA LEU A 259 -8.97 8.42 24.80
C LEU A 259 -9.27 7.65 26.11
N LEU A 260 -9.05 6.32 26.15
CA LEU A 260 -9.30 5.46 27.30
C LEU A 260 -8.06 5.22 28.19
N VAL A 261 -6.98 5.99 27.97
CA VAL A 261 -5.76 5.99 28.80
C VAL A 261 -5.59 7.36 29.44
#